data_AF-A0A511MNB5-F1
#
_entry.id   AF-A0A511MNB5-F1
#
_cell.length_a   1.000
_cell.length_b   1.000
_cell.length_c   1.000
_cell.angle_alpha   90.00
_cell.angle_beta   90.00
_cell.angle_gamma   90.00
#
_symmetry.space_group_name_H-M   'P 1'
#
loop_
_entity.id
_entity.type
_entity.pdbx_description
1 polymer ?
#
loop_
_entity_poly.entity_id
_entity_poly.type
_entity_poly.pdbx_seq_one_letter_code
_entity_poly.pdbx_strand_id
1 'polypeptide(L)'
;MKVESETFEKHVRRLAAESPDYVYRTTQGCTYVRYGRDGEWCGDCLIGGALIACGVPANELHAIDAAEYTTDDEWELAPSARIVLRHYGISPEMADWGDIVQQHQDHRHSWGDSVRAADRLMLIPKPGRAIEVRRSVHLDSA
;
A
#
# COMPACT_ATOMS: atom_id res chain seq x y z
N MET A 1 16.61 3.55 -2.63
CA MET A 1 16.73 2.64 -1.46
C MET A 1 15.85 1.42 -1.69
N LYS A 2 16.12 0.25 -1.08
CA LYS A 2 15.21 -0.91 -1.13
C LYS A 2 14.48 -1.08 0.21
N VAL A 3 13.21 -1.46 0.15
CA VAL A 3 12.34 -1.73 1.30
C VAL A 3 11.91 -3.19 1.27
N GLU A 4 12.12 -3.90 2.37
CA GLU A 4 11.68 -5.29 2.50
C GLU A 4 10.15 -5.38 2.61
N SER A 5 9.54 -6.29 1.86
CA SER A 5 8.08 -6.41 1.74
C SER A 5 7.39 -6.65 3.10
N GLU A 6 7.98 -7.51 3.94
CA GLU A 6 7.46 -7.80 5.29
C GLU A 6 7.52 -6.57 6.22
N THR A 7 8.57 -5.76 6.06
CA THR A 7 8.73 -4.53 6.87
C THR A 7 7.70 -3.49 6.44
N PHE A 8 7.51 -3.31 5.13
CA PHE A 8 6.46 -2.47 4.59
C PHE A 8 5.07 -2.89 5.09
N GLU A 9 4.70 -4.17 4.94
CA GLU A 9 3.41 -4.68 5.40
C GLU A 9 3.20 -4.42 6.89
N LYS A 10 4.22 -4.69 7.71
CA LYS A 10 4.18 -4.44 9.15
C LYS A 10 3.86 -2.97 9.46
N HIS A 11 4.45 -2.02 8.75
CA HIS A 11 4.18 -0.60 8.96
C HIS A 11 2.78 -0.20 8.50
N VAL A 12 2.31 -0.69 7.35
CA VAL A 12 0.92 -0.47 6.90
C VAL A 12 -0.08 -0.95 7.95
N ARG A 13 0.09 -2.18 8.43
CA ARG A 13 -0.80 -2.79 9.43
C ARG A 13 -0.76 -2.06 10.77
N ARG A 14 0.43 -1.64 11.22
CA ARG A 14 0.60 -0.87 12.46
C ARG A 14 -0.17 0.46 12.37
N LEU A 15 0.03 1.23 11.30
CA LEU A 15 -0.64 2.52 11.11
C LEU A 15 -2.16 2.38 11.03
N ALA A 16 -2.65 1.36 10.30
CA ALA A 16 -4.08 1.06 10.25
C ALA A 16 -4.65 0.63 11.61
N ALA A 17 -3.89 -0.07 12.44
CA ALA A 17 -4.31 -0.45 13.79
C ALA A 17 -4.31 0.73 14.77
N GLU A 18 -3.38 1.68 14.62
CA GLU A 18 -3.29 2.92 15.41
C GLU A 18 -4.43 3.91 15.08
N SER A 19 -4.99 3.84 13.88
CA SER A 19 -6.06 4.74 13.42
C SER A 19 -7.04 4.05 12.47
N PRO A 20 -7.79 3.04 12.95
CA PRO A 20 -8.60 2.17 12.09
C PRO A 20 -9.74 2.90 11.39
N ASP A 21 -10.29 3.93 12.02
CA ASP A 21 -11.43 4.70 11.51
C ASP A 21 -10.99 5.96 10.74
N TYR A 22 -9.68 6.21 10.60
CA TYR A 22 -9.19 7.36 9.86
C TYR A 22 -9.48 7.20 8.37
N VAL A 23 -10.08 8.24 7.79
CA VAL A 23 -10.32 8.35 6.35
C VAL A 23 -9.37 9.40 5.80
N TYR A 24 -8.46 8.95 4.94
CA TYR A 24 -7.55 9.83 4.22
C TYR A 24 -8.33 10.83 3.35
N ARG A 25 -7.90 12.09 3.34
CA ARG A 25 -8.55 13.16 2.59
C ARG A 25 -7.93 13.27 1.20
N THR A 26 -8.45 12.54 0.21
CA THR A 26 -8.15 12.87 -1.20
C THR A 26 -9.06 13.96 -1.72
N THR A 27 -8.48 14.93 -2.43
CA THR A 27 -9.22 15.86 -3.30
C THR A 27 -8.96 15.59 -4.78
N GLN A 28 -7.79 15.07 -5.17
CA GLN A 28 -7.39 14.78 -6.56
C GLN A 28 -6.23 13.76 -6.59
N GLY A 29 -6.54 12.46 -6.73
CA GLY A 29 -5.54 11.40 -6.95
C GLY A 29 -4.91 10.79 -5.69
N CYS A 30 -3.94 9.92 -5.92
CA CYS A 30 -3.08 9.35 -4.88
C CYS A 30 -2.09 10.43 -4.41
N THR A 31 -1.91 10.60 -3.11
CA THR A 31 -0.90 11.50 -2.57
C THR A 31 -0.20 10.80 -1.42
N TYR A 32 1.10 10.54 -1.56
CA TYR A 32 1.87 9.83 -0.55
C TYR A 32 2.21 10.74 0.63
N VAL A 33 2.58 11.99 0.36
CA VAL A 33 3.01 12.93 1.40
C VAL A 33 2.33 14.28 1.29
N ARG A 34 2.19 14.93 2.44
CA ARG A 34 1.73 16.31 2.53
C ARG A 34 2.63 17.11 3.45
N TYR A 35 2.62 18.42 3.26
CA TYR A 35 3.32 19.32 4.14
C TYR A 35 2.54 19.48 5.45
N GLY A 36 3.14 19.07 6.55
CA GLY A 36 2.62 19.19 7.90
C GLY A 36 2.59 20.64 8.38
N ARG A 37 1.84 20.89 9.46
CA ARG A 37 1.75 22.23 10.08
C ARG A 37 3.02 22.66 10.80
N ASP A 38 3.86 21.68 11.14
CA ASP A 38 5.18 21.83 11.73
C ASP A 38 6.27 22.19 10.71
N GLY A 39 5.93 22.22 9.42
CA GLY A 39 6.88 22.49 8.35
C GLY A 39 7.65 21.25 7.87
N GLU A 40 7.21 20.05 8.24
CA GLU A 40 7.81 18.80 7.80
C GLU A 40 6.88 18.00 6.89
N TRP A 41 7.44 17.30 5.91
CA TRP A 41 6.66 16.38 5.08
C TRP A 41 6.27 15.16 5.90
N CYS A 42 4.98 14.85 5.95
CA CYS A 42 4.45 13.65 6.60
C CYS A 42 3.61 12.81 5.62
N GLY A 43 3.49 11.51 5.90
CA GLY A 43 2.65 10.62 5.10
C GLY A 43 1.19 11.05 5.16
N ASP A 44 0.54 11.19 4.01
CA ASP A 44 -0.88 11.55 3.92
C ASP A 44 -1.76 10.29 3.81
N CYS A 45 -1.47 9.45 2.82
CA CYS A 45 -2.06 8.13 2.71
C CYS A 45 -1.30 7.09 3.55
N LEU A 46 -1.96 5.94 3.78
CA LEU A 46 -1.40 4.83 4.53
C LEU A 46 -0.12 4.27 3.90
N ILE A 47 -0.03 4.29 2.56
CA ILE A 47 1.13 3.79 1.81
C ILE A 47 2.34 4.71 1.98
N GLY A 48 2.14 6.02 1.83
CA GLY A 48 3.19 7.02 2.04
C GLY A 48 3.69 7.02 3.48
N GLY A 49 2.77 6.94 4.45
CA GLY A 49 3.14 6.79 5.86
C GLY A 49 3.96 5.53 6.15
N ALA A 50 3.63 4.40 5.52
CA ALA A 50 4.39 3.17 5.67
C ALA A 50 5.78 3.25 5.01
N LEU A 51 5.91 3.85 3.83
CA LEU A 51 7.20 4.05 3.16
C LEU A 51 8.12 4.96 3.98
N ILE A 52 7.61 6.05 4.54
CA ILE A 52 8.37 6.91 5.46
C ILE A 52 8.83 6.13 6.69
N ALA A 53 7.95 5.32 7.28
CA ALA A 53 8.30 4.50 8.43
C ALA A 53 9.36 3.43 8.11
N CYS A 54 9.47 3.00 6.85
CA CYS A 54 10.55 2.17 6.34
C CYS A 54 11.85 2.95 6.05
N GLY A 55 11.87 4.26 6.29
CA GLY A 55 13.02 5.13 6.06
C GLY A 55 13.08 5.78 4.68
N VAL A 56 12.01 5.70 3.87
CA VAL A 56 11.97 6.41 2.58
C VAL A 56 11.91 7.91 2.85
N PRO A 57 12.84 8.71 2.30
CA PRO A 57 12.82 10.15 2.51
C PRO A 57 11.55 10.77 1.94
N ALA A 58 10.85 11.59 2.75
CA ALA A 58 9.58 12.19 2.35
C ALA A 58 9.71 13.13 1.15
N ASN A 59 10.89 13.73 0.92
CA ASN A 59 11.17 14.53 -0.28
C ASN A 59 11.25 13.68 -1.57
N GLU A 60 11.63 12.41 -1.50
CA GLU A 60 11.56 11.51 -2.66
C GLU A 60 10.10 11.20 -3.01
N LEU A 61 9.26 10.91 -2.01
CA LEU A 61 7.84 10.68 -2.21
C LEU A 61 7.13 11.93 -2.73
N HIS A 62 7.49 13.12 -2.23
CA HIS A 62 6.97 14.38 -2.74
C HIS A 62 7.34 14.60 -4.22
N ALA A 63 8.55 14.23 -4.63
CA ALA A 63 8.95 14.34 -6.03
C ALA A 63 8.13 13.41 -6.94
N ILE A 64 7.72 12.24 -6.43
CA ILE A 64 6.78 11.35 -7.11
C ILE A 64 5.42 12.05 -7.23
N ASP A 65 4.82 12.47 -6.11
CA ASP A 65 3.53 13.20 -6.10
C ASP A 65 3.54 14.38 -7.08
N ALA A 66 4.61 15.20 -7.06
CA ALA A 66 4.76 16.35 -7.93
C ALA A 66 4.87 15.97 -9.41
N ALA A 67 5.53 14.86 -9.74
CA ALA A 67 5.61 14.37 -11.12
C ALA A 67 4.22 13.96 -11.64
N GLU A 68 3.36 13.37 -10.79
CA GLU A 68 1.99 12.98 -11.16
C GLU A 68 1.13 14.18 -11.59
N TYR A 69 1.37 15.36 -11.00
CA TYR A 69 0.66 16.60 -11.33
C TYR A 69 1.19 17.33 -12.57
N THR A 70 2.30 16.90 -13.17
CA THR A 70 2.97 17.62 -14.27
C THR A 70 2.81 16.98 -15.65
N THR A 71 2.25 15.78 -15.73
CA THR A 71 1.94 15.15 -17.01
C THR A 71 0.53 15.58 -17.45
N ASP A 72 0.45 16.57 -18.34
CA ASP A 72 -0.78 17.03 -19.00
C ASP A 72 -1.43 15.93 -19.89
N ASP A 73 -0.81 14.75 -20.00
CA ASP A 73 -1.43 13.58 -20.60
C ASP A 73 -2.47 13.01 -19.62
N GLU A 74 -3.67 13.57 -19.72
CA GLU A 74 -4.89 13.08 -19.10
C GLU A 74 -4.96 11.54 -19.28
N TRP A 75 -4.95 10.80 -18.16
CA TRP A 75 -5.32 9.38 -18.00
C TRP A 75 -4.23 8.29 -18.01
N GLU A 76 -3.00 8.49 -18.48
CA GLU A 76 -2.10 7.32 -18.64
C GLU A 76 -1.18 7.00 -17.44
N LEU A 77 -0.85 7.94 -16.55
CA LEU A 77 0.22 7.70 -15.58
C LEU A 77 0.05 8.42 -14.24
N ALA A 78 -1.14 8.41 -13.63
CA ALA A 78 -1.15 8.48 -12.16
C ALA A 78 -0.46 7.19 -11.67
N PRO A 79 0.78 7.24 -11.17
CA PRO A 79 1.52 6.07 -10.72
C PRO A 79 0.72 5.39 -9.62
N SER A 80 0.00 4.34 -10.01
CA SER A 80 -0.61 3.38 -9.10
C SER A 80 0.40 3.05 -7.99
N ALA A 81 -0.05 2.91 -6.75
CA ALA A 81 0.83 2.56 -5.64
C ALA A 81 1.68 1.32 -5.96
N ARG A 82 1.15 0.40 -6.76
CA ARG A 82 1.91 -0.72 -7.32
C ARG A 82 3.25 -0.33 -7.97
N ILE A 83 3.29 0.70 -8.82
CA ILE A 83 4.50 1.13 -9.54
C ILE A 83 5.52 1.69 -8.55
N VAL A 84 5.08 2.56 -7.65
CA VAL A 84 5.93 3.18 -6.62
C VAL A 84 6.50 2.11 -5.68
N LEU A 85 5.67 1.18 -5.22
CA LEU A 85 6.11 0.10 -4.33
C LEU A 85 7.17 -0.79 -5.02
N ARG A 86 6.98 -1.12 -6.30
CA ARG A 86 7.97 -1.88 -7.09
C ARG A 86 9.27 -1.11 -7.29
N HIS A 87 9.21 0.22 -7.45
CA HIS A 87 10.40 1.07 -7.53
C HIS A 87 11.28 0.93 -6.27
N TYR A 88 10.66 0.82 -5.09
CA TYR A 88 11.35 0.58 -3.82
C TYR A 88 11.68 -0.89 -3.55
N GLY A 89 11.49 -1.80 -4.51
CA GLY A 89 11.88 -3.20 -4.40
C GLY A 89 10.90 -4.09 -3.63
N ILE A 90 9.69 -3.62 -3.36
CA ILE A 90 8.62 -4.43 -2.76
C ILE A 90 8.16 -5.47 -3.80
N SER A 91 7.87 -6.69 -3.34
CA SER A 91 7.51 -7.81 -4.22
C SER A 91 6.27 -7.49 -5.05
N PRO A 92 6.11 -8.09 -6.25
CA PRO A 92 4.92 -7.86 -7.06
C PRO A 92 3.60 -8.11 -6.32
N GLU A 93 3.51 -9.18 -5.54
CA GLU A 93 2.32 -9.54 -4.78
C GLU A 93 2.01 -8.53 -3.68
N MET A 94 3.03 -8.06 -2.95
CA MET A 94 2.85 -7.06 -1.91
C MET A 94 2.55 -5.67 -2.49
N ALA A 95 3.12 -5.35 -3.65
CA ALA A 95 2.82 -4.14 -4.40
C ALA A 95 1.38 -4.13 -4.90
N ASP A 96 0.88 -5.27 -5.40
CA ASP A 96 -0.52 -5.41 -5.84
C ASP A 96 -1.49 -5.29 -4.65
N TRP A 97 -1.15 -5.86 -3.48
CA TRP A 97 -1.94 -5.67 -2.26
C TRP A 97 -1.92 -4.23 -1.76
N GLY A 98 -0.76 -3.56 -1.77
CA GLY A 98 -0.64 -2.15 -1.42
C GLY A 98 -1.44 -1.24 -2.35
N ASP A 99 -1.53 -1.61 -3.63
CA ASP A 99 -2.37 -0.92 -4.61
C ASP A 99 -3.86 -1.02 -4.29
N ILE A 100 -4.33 -2.21 -3.92
CA ILE A 100 -5.72 -2.39 -3.47
C ILE A 100 -6.00 -1.56 -2.23
N VAL A 101 -5.06 -1.53 -1.26
CA VAL A 101 -5.18 -0.67 -0.07
C VAL A 101 -5.28 0.80 -0.46
N GLN A 102 -4.48 1.28 -1.42
CA GLN A 102 -4.55 2.66 -1.90
C GLN A 102 -5.89 2.96 -2.59
N GLN A 103 -6.32 2.10 -3.52
CA GLN A 103 -7.59 2.28 -4.23
C GLN A 103 -8.78 2.37 -3.24
N HIS A 104 -8.80 1.58 -2.17
CA HIS A 104 -9.86 1.72 -1.16
C HIS A 104 -9.79 3.06 -0.41
N GLN A 105 -8.60 3.56 -0.08
CA GLN A 105 -8.47 4.89 0.52
C GLN A 105 -8.96 5.99 -0.42
N ASP A 106 -8.68 5.88 -1.73
CA ASP A 106 -9.12 6.84 -2.74
C ASP A 106 -10.65 6.87 -2.88
N HIS A 107 -11.32 5.75 -2.59
CA HIS A 107 -12.78 5.65 -2.47
C HIS A 107 -13.32 6.04 -1.08
N ARG A 108 -12.53 6.74 -0.27
CA ARG A 108 -12.90 7.27 1.06
C ARG A 108 -13.23 6.19 2.09
N HIS A 109 -12.67 4.98 1.94
CA HIS A 109 -12.75 3.99 3.01
C HIS A 109 -11.77 4.32 4.13
N SER A 110 -12.10 3.85 5.34
CA SER A 110 -11.20 3.95 6.48
C SER A 110 -9.93 3.13 6.24
N TRP A 111 -8.84 3.48 6.91
CA TRP A 111 -7.58 2.72 6.84
C TRP A 111 -7.77 1.26 7.24
N GLY A 112 -8.53 1.01 8.31
CA GLY A 112 -8.85 -0.34 8.77
C GLY A 112 -9.65 -1.14 7.74
N ASP A 113 -10.64 -0.52 7.09
CA ASP A 113 -11.42 -1.18 6.03
C ASP A 113 -10.60 -1.46 4.78
N SER A 114 -9.74 -0.51 4.39
CA SER A 114 -8.88 -0.64 3.21
C SER A 114 -7.95 -1.86 3.33
N VAL A 115 -7.31 -2.03 4.49
CA VAL A 115 -6.48 -3.21 4.79
C VAL A 115 -7.32 -4.51 4.79
N ARG A 116 -8.48 -4.51 5.44
CA ARG A 116 -9.38 -5.69 5.48
C ARG A 116 -9.92 -6.07 4.10
N ALA A 117 -10.09 -5.10 3.20
CA ALA A 117 -10.55 -5.37 1.85
C ALA A 117 -9.43 -5.98 1.01
N ALA A 118 -8.22 -5.42 1.08
CA ALA A 118 -7.05 -5.99 0.42
C ALA A 118 -6.73 -7.42 0.89
N ASP A 119 -6.81 -7.68 2.20
CA ASP A 119 -6.63 -9.01 2.78
C ASP A 119 -7.69 -10.04 2.32
N ARG A 120 -8.89 -9.58 1.95
CA ARG A 120 -9.96 -10.46 1.45
C ARG A 120 -9.78 -10.80 -0.03
N LEU A 121 -9.23 -9.87 -0.81
CA LEU A 121 -9.04 -10.01 -2.25
C LEU A 121 -7.76 -10.76 -2.60
N MET A 122 -6.71 -10.54 -1.81
CA MET A 122 -5.43 -11.23 -1.96
C MET A 122 -5.32 -12.23 -0.81
N LEU A 123 -5.34 -13.53 -1.11
CA LEU A 123 -4.95 -14.58 -0.16
C LEU A 123 -3.44 -14.49 0.11
N ILE A 124 -2.96 -13.36 0.62
CA ILE A 124 -1.57 -13.24 1.07
C ILE A 124 -1.40 -14.22 2.21
N PRO A 125 -0.53 -15.23 2.08
CA PRO A 125 -0.24 -16.13 3.17
C PRO A 125 0.30 -15.28 4.31
N LYS A 126 -0.43 -15.24 5.44
CA LYS A 126 0.09 -14.62 6.66
C LYS A 126 1.45 -15.27 6.95
N PRO A 127 2.51 -14.49 7.20
CA PRO A 127 3.80 -15.07 7.55
C PRO A 127 3.61 -16.04 8.74
N GLY A 128 4.01 -17.30 8.53
CA GLY A 128 3.88 -18.38 9.52
C GLY A 128 2.66 -19.30 9.39
N ARG A 129 1.77 -19.13 8.41
CA ARG A 129 0.67 -20.09 8.18
C ARG A 129 1.02 -20.99 6.99
N ALA A 130 1.58 -22.16 7.28
CA ALA A 130 1.79 -23.21 6.29
C ALA A 130 0.45 -23.48 5.57
N ILE A 131 0.46 -23.40 4.24
CA ILE A 131 -0.66 -23.81 3.41
C ILE A 131 -0.72 -25.34 3.49
N GLU A 132 -1.62 -25.89 4.30
CA GLU A 132 -2.00 -27.29 4.17
C GLU A 132 -2.70 -27.48 2.83
N VAL A 133 -1.93 -27.84 1.81
CA VAL A 133 -2.46 -28.38 0.57
C VAL A 133 -3.07 -29.72 0.91
N ARG A 134 -4.39 -29.77 1.14
CA ARG A 134 -5.13 -31.03 1.20
C ARG A 134 -5.02 -31.70 -0.17
N ARG A 135 -4.06 -32.61 -0.31
CA ARG A 135 -4.05 -33.58 -1.40
C ARG A 135 -5.19 -34.55 -1.16
N SER A 136 -6.31 -34.34 -1.84
CA SER A 136 -7.33 -35.38 -1.98
C SER A 136 -6.75 -36.47 -2.87
N VAL A 137 -6.20 -37.52 -2.25
CA VAL A 137 -5.85 -38.75 -2.95
C VAL A 137 -7.17 -39.52 -3.11
N HIS A 138 -7.75 -39.48 -4.31
CA HIS A 138 -8.73 -40.49 -4.70
C HIS A 138 -7.97 -41.78 -4.98
N LEU A 139 -7.98 -42.68 -3.99
CA LEU A 139 -7.69 -44.10 -4.21
C LEU A 139 -8.99 -44.73 -4.71
N ASP A 140 -9.22 -44.71 -6.02
CA ASP A 140 -10.19 -45.62 -6.60
C ASP A 140 -9.48 -46.96 -6.82
N SER A 141 -9.79 -47.91 -5.93
CA SER A 141 -9.52 -49.33 -6.10
C SER A 141 -10.74 -49.97 -6.75
N ALA A 142 -10.57 -50.53 -7.96
CA ALA A 142 -11.23 -51.73 -8.46
C ALA A 142 -10.65 -52.10 -9.83
#